data_AF-A0A1I3AAH4-F1
#
_entry.id   AF-A0A1I3AAH4-F1
#
_cell.length_a   1.000
_cell.length_b   1.000
_cell.length_c   1.000
_cell.angle_alpha   90.00
_cell.angle_beta   90.00
_cell.angle_gamma   90.00
#
_symmetry.space_group_name_H-M   'P 1'
#
loop_
_entity.id
_entity.type
_entity.pdbx_description
1 polymer ?
#
loop_
_entity_poly.entity_id
_entity_poly.type
_entity_poly.pdbx_seq_one_letter_code
_entity_poly.pdbx_strand_id
1 'polypeptide(L)'
;MTFWRKNWYYIGGILFVLLAFIMGLWGCYRLGTIQIILVFSWMGMLMHQFEEYAFPGGFPIISNMAGLGEVDHPERYPLNARQSFLSNVIFCYLSYIIPILFPKLIWMGASQVLAGVWQLPGHGIAMNVRLKSKYNPGLASTAFLQTPVAIYYIWYVIRYMPEKAGQLWWGIPGSLAMLLLTFIVPILFMKDKNSKYPFDDRELYGYNKEHVIKLWEERKAAKAAKEAK
;
A
#
# COMPACT_ATOMS: atom_id res chain seq x y z
N MET A 1 11.29 -19.72 1.88
CA MET A 1 11.13 -18.32 1.37
C MET A 1 10.11 -18.18 0.24
N THR A 2 10.04 -19.10 -0.73
CA THR A 2 9.10 -18.98 -1.87
C THR A 2 7.63 -18.91 -1.45
N PHE A 3 7.19 -19.74 -0.49
CA PHE A 3 5.83 -19.69 0.04
C PHE A 3 5.46 -18.30 0.57
N TRP A 4 6.26 -17.74 1.47
CA TRP A 4 6.04 -16.43 2.07
C TRP A 4 6.00 -15.31 1.02
N ARG A 5 6.98 -15.31 0.11
CA ARG A 5 7.07 -14.30 -0.96
C ARG A 5 5.83 -14.28 -1.86
N LYS A 6 5.19 -15.43 -2.06
CA LYS A 6 4.05 -15.58 -2.97
C LYS A 6 2.69 -15.53 -2.29
N ASN A 7 2.60 -15.58 -0.97
CA ASN A 7 1.31 -15.72 -0.26
C ASN A 7 1.13 -14.74 0.90
N TRP A 8 2.07 -13.83 1.13
CA TRP A 8 2.00 -12.89 2.26
C TRP A 8 0.74 -12.02 2.27
N TYR A 9 0.20 -11.65 1.10
CA TYR A 9 -1.03 -10.88 0.98
C TYR A 9 -2.27 -11.69 1.40
N TYR A 10 -2.30 -13.00 1.16
CA TYR A 10 -3.35 -13.88 1.71
C TYR A 10 -3.24 -13.99 3.23
N ILE A 11 -2.00 -14.08 3.75
CA ILE A 11 -1.75 -14.08 5.19
C ILE A 11 -2.21 -12.75 5.80
N GLY A 12 -1.96 -11.62 5.12
CA GLY A 12 -2.48 -10.31 5.50
C GLY A 12 -4.02 -10.29 5.52
N GLY A 13 -4.68 -10.88 4.53
CA GLY A 13 -6.14 -11.04 4.53
C GLY A 13 -6.67 -11.90 5.69
N ILE A 14 -5.98 -13.00 6.02
CA ILE A 14 -6.31 -13.82 7.21
C ILE A 14 -6.12 -13.00 8.49
N LEU A 15 -5.02 -12.25 8.61
CA LEU A 15 -4.76 -11.37 9.75
C LEU A 15 -5.84 -10.29 9.88
N PHE A 16 -6.31 -9.72 8.77
CA PHE A 16 -7.43 -8.77 8.78
C PHE A 16 -8.68 -9.39 9.40
N VAL A 17 -9.05 -10.61 8.98
CA VAL A 17 -10.21 -11.32 9.53
C VAL A 17 -10.03 -11.60 11.02
N LEU A 18 -8.87 -12.13 11.42
CA LEU A 18 -8.58 -12.41 12.84
C LEU A 18 -8.64 -11.14 13.70
N LEU A 19 -8.06 -10.03 13.22
CA LEU A 19 -8.11 -8.75 13.92
C LEU A 19 -9.54 -8.21 14.01
N ALA A 20 -10.38 -8.41 12.99
CA ALA A 20 -11.78 -8.01 13.05
C ALA A 20 -12.53 -8.72 14.19
N PHE A 21 -12.35 -10.04 14.34
CA PHE A 21 -12.92 -10.78 15.47
C PHE A 21 -12.34 -10.35 16.81
N ILE A 22 -11.01 -10.22 16.90
CA ILE A 22 -10.33 -9.82 18.14
C ILE A 22 -10.82 -8.44 18.60
N MET A 23 -10.85 -7.47 17.69
CA MET A 23 -11.27 -6.10 17.99
C MET A 23 -12.76 -6.02 18.32
N GLY A 24 -13.61 -6.71 17.55
CA GLY A 24 -15.06 -6.70 17.75
C GLY A 24 -15.51 -7.36 19.05
N LEU A 25 -14.84 -8.43 19.49
CA LEU A 25 -15.23 -9.18 20.69
C LEU A 25 -14.53 -8.70 21.96
N TRP A 26 -13.28 -8.23 21.89
CA TRP A 26 -12.49 -7.89 23.09
C TRP A 26 -11.67 -6.61 22.97
N GLY A 27 -11.05 -6.37 21.82
CA GLY A 27 -10.03 -5.33 21.66
C GLY A 27 -10.57 -3.93 21.93
N CYS A 28 -11.80 -3.63 21.51
CA CYS A 28 -12.44 -2.34 21.75
C CYS A 28 -12.67 -2.03 23.25
N TYR A 29 -12.67 -3.04 24.13
CA TYR A 29 -12.85 -2.86 25.58
C TYR A 29 -11.53 -2.82 26.35
N ARG A 30 -10.42 -3.24 25.72
CA ARG A 30 -9.12 -3.39 26.40
C ARG A 30 -8.05 -2.38 25.95
N LEU A 31 -8.24 -1.75 24.80
CA LEU A 31 -7.28 -0.80 24.23
C LEU A 31 -7.75 0.63 24.41
N GLY A 32 -6.80 1.57 24.52
CA GLY A 32 -7.14 3.00 24.48
C GLY A 32 -7.62 3.41 23.09
N THR A 33 -8.46 4.44 23.00
CA THR A 33 -9.11 4.85 21.73
C THR A 33 -8.11 5.10 20.60
N ILE A 34 -6.98 5.75 20.87
CA ILE A 34 -5.93 5.95 19.85
C ILE A 34 -5.38 4.61 19.34
N GLN A 35 -5.12 3.63 20.21
CA GLN A 35 -4.65 2.31 19.78
C GLN A 35 -5.70 1.62 18.92
N ILE A 36 -6.98 1.69 19.30
CA ILE A 36 -8.09 1.13 18.52
C ILE A 36 -8.05 1.71 17.10
N ILE A 37 -8.01 3.04 16.97
CA ILE A 37 -7.97 3.73 15.67
C ILE A 37 -6.74 3.29 14.84
N LEU A 38 -5.57 3.19 15.46
CA LEU A 38 -4.34 2.79 14.78
C LEU A 38 -4.35 1.30 14.38
N VAL A 39 -5.01 0.42 15.14
CA VAL A 39 -5.24 -0.97 14.74
C VAL A 39 -6.17 -1.02 13.52
N PHE A 40 -7.27 -0.26 13.51
CA PHE A 40 -8.14 -0.18 12.34
C PHE A 40 -7.42 0.41 11.11
N SER A 41 -6.51 1.35 11.31
CA SER A 41 -5.64 1.86 10.24
C SER A 41 -4.74 0.76 9.68
N TRP A 42 -4.13 -0.06 10.54
CA TRP A 42 -3.34 -1.21 10.11
C TRP A 42 -4.18 -2.26 9.38
N MET A 43 -5.39 -2.55 9.87
CA MET A 43 -6.34 -3.41 9.16
C MET A 43 -6.67 -2.87 7.76
N GLY A 44 -6.86 -1.56 7.62
CA GLY A 44 -7.04 -0.91 6.32
C GLY A 44 -5.85 -1.13 5.36
N MET A 45 -4.62 -1.10 5.88
CA MET A 45 -3.41 -1.41 5.11
C MET A 45 -3.30 -2.90 4.74
N LEU A 46 -3.69 -3.82 5.63
CA LEU A 46 -3.74 -5.26 5.30
C LEU A 46 -4.71 -5.53 4.14
N MET A 47 -5.88 -4.89 4.18
CA MET A 47 -6.85 -5.01 3.10
C MET A 47 -6.37 -4.35 1.80
N HIS A 48 -5.60 -3.26 1.90
CA HIS A 48 -5.00 -2.60 0.73
C HIS A 48 -3.98 -3.46 0.01
N GLN A 49 -3.08 -4.07 0.77
CA GLN A 49 -2.15 -5.05 0.22
C GLN A 49 -2.86 -6.28 -0.36
N PHE A 50 -3.92 -6.75 0.30
CA PHE A 50 -4.75 -7.82 -0.23
C PHE A 50 -5.40 -7.41 -1.57
N GLU A 51 -5.91 -6.19 -1.65
CA GLU A 51 -6.52 -5.65 -2.86
C GLU A 51 -5.50 -5.60 -4.02
N GLU A 52 -4.30 -5.11 -3.75
CA GLU A 52 -3.21 -4.95 -4.72
C GLU A 52 -2.68 -6.26 -5.31
N TYR A 53 -2.54 -7.31 -4.48
CA TYR A 53 -1.82 -8.54 -4.84
C TYR A 53 -2.71 -9.79 -4.92
N ALA A 54 -3.86 -9.81 -4.22
CA ALA A 54 -4.72 -10.98 -4.11
C ALA A 54 -6.00 -10.83 -4.95
N PHE A 55 -6.84 -9.86 -4.61
CA PHE A 55 -8.12 -9.65 -5.27
C PHE A 55 -8.58 -8.18 -5.19
N PRO A 56 -8.78 -7.50 -6.34
CA PRO A 56 -8.73 -8.07 -7.68
C PRO A 56 -7.31 -8.37 -8.16
N GLY A 57 -6.26 -7.88 -7.51
CA GLY A 57 -4.86 -8.14 -7.88
C GLY A 57 -4.43 -7.40 -9.15
N GLY A 58 -3.17 -7.55 -9.57
CA GLY A 58 -2.64 -6.90 -10.79
C GLY A 58 -1.86 -5.60 -10.54
N PHE A 59 -1.77 -5.14 -9.29
CA PHE A 59 -1.01 -3.92 -8.98
C PHE A 59 0.47 -3.97 -9.40
N PRO A 60 1.20 -5.11 -9.31
CA PRO A 60 2.61 -5.16 -9.71
C PRO A 60 2.87 -4.75 -11.16
N ILE A 61 2.14 -5.32 -12.12
CA ILE A 61 2.33 -4.95 -13.54
C ILE A 61 1.84 -3.52 -13.79
N ILE A 62 0.75 -3.11 -13.16
CA ILE A 62 0.21 -1.75 -13.28
C ILE A 62 1.24 -0.74 -12.78
N SER A 63 1.88 -1.00 -11.64
CA SER A 63 2.92 -0.14 -11.09
C SER A 63 4.16 -0.08 -11.97
N ASN A 64 4.68 -1.24 -12.38
CA ASN A 64 5.88 -1.29 -13.20
C ASN A 64 5.66 -0.67 -14.59
N MET A 65 4.59 -1.07 -15.29
CA MET A 65 4.29 -0.63 -16.65
C MET A 65 3.58 0.72 -16.69
N ALA A 66 2.41 0.83 -16.05
CA ALA A 66 1.60 2.03 -16.15
C ALA A 66 2.22 3.17 -15.32
N GLY A 67 2.62 2.85 -14.09
CA GLY A 67 3.17 3.78 -13.10
C GLY A 67 4.58 4.25 -13.40
N LEU A 68 5.51 3.33 -13.68
CA LEU A 68 6.95 3.59 -13.78
C LEU A 68 7.51 3.49 -15.21
N GLY A 69 6.68 3.10 -16.17
CA GLY A 69 7.01 3.13 -17.60
C GLY A 69 7.89 1.99 -18.09
N GLU A 70 8.08 0.92 -17.29
CA GLU A 70 8.81 -0.26 -17.73
C GLU A 70 7.96 -1.10 -18.70
N VAL A 71 8.51 -1.45 -19.86
CA VAL A 71 7.80 -2.21 -20.90
C VAL A 71 8.55 -3.43 -21.37
N ASP A 72 9.82 -3.59 -21.00
CA ASP A 72 10.65 -4.74 -21.38
C ASP A 72 10.43 -5.90 -20.40
N HIS A 73 10.47 -5.61 -19.09
CA HIS A 73 10.38 -6.61 -18.02
C HIS A 73 9.44 -6.19 -16.86
N PRO A 74 8.18 -5.78 -17.13
CA PRO A 74 7.28 -5.29 -16.10
C PRO A 74 6.86 -6.37 -15.10
N GLU A 75 7.08 -7.65 -15.38
CA GLU A 75 6.85 -8.77 -14.46
C GLU A 75 7.86 -8.86 -13.31
N ARG A 76 8.96 -8.10 -13.37
CA ARG A 76 10.05 -8.18 -12.37
C ARG A 76 10.84 -6.89 -12.15
N TYR A 77 10.54 -5.81 -12.87
CA TYR A 77 11.25 -4.54 -12.71
C TYR A 77 10.32 -3.33 -12.88
N PRO A 78 10.51 -2.25 -12.10
CA PRO A 78 11.46 -2.13 -10.98
C PRO A 78 11.04 -2.86 -9.70
N LEU A 79 9.75 -3.06 -9.48
CA LEU A 79 9.26 -3.91 -8.39
C LEU A 79 9.45 -5.38 -8.77
N ASN A 80 9.76 -6.21 -7.76
CA ASN A 80 9.82 -7.67 -7.89
C ASN A 80 9.23 -8.32 -6.63
N ALA A 81 8.86 -9.59 -6.73
CA ALA A 81 8.14 -10.29 -5.66
C ALA A 81 8.90 -10.29 -4.32
N ARG A 82 10.24 -10.35 -4.35
CA ARG A 82 11.05 -10.34 -3.11
C ARG A 82 11.02 -8.98 -2.45
N GLN A 83 11.22 -7.92 -3.22
CA GLN A 83 11.17 -6.56 -2.71
C GLN A 83 9.76 -6.23 -2.20
N SER A 84 8.71 -6.56 -2.95
CA SER A 84 7.32 -6.35 -2.50
C SER A 84 7.02 -7.07 -1.19
N PHE A 85 7.47 -8.31 -1.01
CA PHE A 85 7.32 -9.03 0.25
C PHE A 85 8.01 -8.30 1.42
N LEU A 86 9.27 -7.89 1.26
CA LEU A 86 10.01 -7.21 2.33
C LEU A 86 9.41 -5.84 2.68
N SER A 87 9.08 -5.03 1.66
CA SER A 87 8.41 -3.74 1.86
C SER A 87 7.09 -3.88 2.58
N ASN A 88 6.24 -4.82 2.15
CA ASN A 88 4.89 -4.91 2.68
C ASN A 88 4.80 -5.65 4.02
N VAL A 89 5.61 -6.67 4.26
CA VAL A 89 5.51 -7.47 5.48
C VAL A 89 6.46 -6.97 6.55
N ILE A 90 7.71 -6.64 6.20
CA ILE A 90 8.70 -6.26 7.22
C ILE A 90 8.59 -4.77 7.49
N PHE A 91 8.86 -3.94 6.48
CA PHE A 91 8.95 -2.50 6.70
C PHE A 91 7.58 -1.90 7.01
N CYS A 92 6.56 -2.22 6.21
CA CYS A 92 5.22 -1.65 6.40
C CYS A 92 4.57 -2.11 7.72
N TYR A 93 4.63 -3.41 8.07
CA TYR A 93 4.02 -3.83 9.34
C TYR A 93 4.73 -3.23 10.53
N LEU A 94 6.06 -3.11 10.52
CA LEU A 94 6.76 -2.40 11.59
C LEU A 94 6.32 -0.94 11.68
N SER A 95 6.21 -0.23 10.55
CA SER A 95 5.75 1.16 10.53
C SER A 95 4.30 1.35 11.02
N TYR A 96 3.45 0.33 10.91
CA TYR A 96 2.07 0.35 11.42
C TYR A 96 1.94 -0.16 12.86
N ILE A 97 2.75 -1.13 13.27
CA ILE A 97 2.69 -1.71 14.63
C ILE A 97 3.35 -0.79 15.65
N ILE A 98 4.48 -0.16 15.31
CA ILE A 98 5.20 0.72 16.24
C ILE A 98 4.28 1.82 16.80
N PRO A 99 3.52 2.60 16.00
CA PRO A 99 2.65 3.63 16.55
C PRO A 99 1.51 3.08 17.44
N ILE A 100 1.02 1.86 17.18
CA ILE A 100 0.04 1.17 18.05
C ILE A 100 0.62 0.90 19.44
N LEU A 101 1.92 0.59 19.52
CA LEU A 101 2.63 0.35 20.79
C LEU A 101 2.95 1.66 21.53
N PHE A 102 3.04 2.79 20.82
CA PHE A 102 3.32 4.11 21.39
C PHE A 102 2.17 5.12 21.18
N PRO A 103 0.94 4.83 21.62
CA PRO A 103 -0.24 5.64 21.32
C PRO A 103 -0.23 7.05 21.93
N LYS A 104 0.70 7.33 22.84
CA LYS A 104 0.88 8.67 23.43
C LYS A 104 1.65 9.61 22.50
N LEU A 105 2.41 9.07 21.54
CA LEU A 105 3.15 9.82 20.53
C LEU A 105 2.25 10.08 19.31
N ILE A 106 1.43 11.12 19.40
CA ILE A 106 0.39 11.44 18.41
C ILE A 106 0.97 11.69 17.02
N TRP A 107 2.19 12.23 16.92
CA TRP A 107 2.86 12.42 15.63
C TRP A 107 3.16 11.09 14.92
N MET A 108 3.45 10.00 15.65
CA MET A 108 3.68 8.67 15.06
C MET A 108 2.37 8.09 14.52
N GLY A 109 1.29 8.18 15.31
CA GLY A 109 -0.03 7.75 14.86
C GLY A 109 -0.52 8.58 13.67
N ALA A 110 -0.26 9.89 13.68
CA ALA A 110 -0.55 10.78 12.56
C ALA A 110 0.24 10.37 11.30
N SER A 111 1.54 10.06 11.46
CA SER A 111 2.38 9.56 10.36
C SER A 111 1.82 8.29 9.73
N GLN A 112 1.37 7.34 10.56
CA GLN A 112 0.76 6.10 10.10
C GLN A 112 -0.52 6.33 9.30
N VAL A 113 -1.49 7.06 9.85
CA VAL A 113 -2.78 7.26 9.17
C VAL A 113 -2.64 8.13 7.92
N LEU A 114 -1.77 9.14 7.94
CA LEU A 114 -1.52 10.00 6.78
C LEU A 114 -0.75 9.27 5.68
N ALA A 115 0.13 8.32 6.01
CA ALA A 115 0.77 7.47 5.00
C ALA A 115 -0.28 6.72 4.17
N GLY A 116 -1.37 6.27 4.79
CA GLY A 116 -2.51 5.70 4.07
C GLY A 116 -3.30 6.71 3.25
N VAL A 117 -3.44 7.96 3.71
CA VAL A 117 -4.11 9.03 2.94
C VAL A 117 -3.35 9.39 1.67
N TRP A 118 -2.02 9.40 1.69
CA TRP A 118 -1.21 9.68 0.49
C TRP A 118 -1.40 8.64 -0.63
N GLN A 119 -1.91 7.45 -0.31
CA GLN A 119 -2.30 6.46 -1.31
C GLN A 119 -3.50 6.93 -2.12
N LEU A 120 -4.37 7.81 -1.60
CA LEU A 120 -5.59 8.23 -2.28
C LEU A 120 -5.30 9.03 -3.56
N PRO A 121 -4.44 10.07 -3.59
CA PRO A 121 -4.05 10.68 -4.85
C PRO A 121 -3.24 9.72 -5.75
N GLY A 122 -2.46 8.80 -5.16
CA GLY A 122 -1.70 7.78 -5.88
C GLY A 122 -2.60 6.85 -6.70
N HIS A 123 -3.54 6.18 -6.05
CA HIS A 123 -4.47 5.26 -6.69
C HIS A 123 -5.65 5.98 -7.36
N GLY A 124 -6.24 6.98 -6.70
CA GLY A 124 -7.45 7.65 -7.17
C GLY A 124 -7.22 8.52 -8.40
N ILE A 125 -6.03 9.12 -8.54
CA ILE A 125 -5.70 10.05 -9.63
C ILE A 125 -4.55 9.50 -10.48
N ALA A 126 -3.34 9.44 -9.93
CA ALA A 126 -2.13 9.24 -10.73
C ALA A 126 -2.12 7.89 -11.47
N MET A 127 -2.45 6.80 -10.77
CA MET A 127 -2.45 5.47 -11.36
C MET A 127 -3.62 5.29 -12.33
N ASN A 128 -4.81 5.77 -11.98
CA ASN A 128 -5.98 5.74 -12.85
C ASN A 128 -5.76 6.49 -14.17
N VAL A 129 -5.16 7.68 -14.12
CA VAL A 129 -4.79 8.46 -15.32
C VAL A 129 -3.81 7.68 -16.20
N ARG A 130 -2.76 7.10 -15.60
CA ARG A 130 -1.74 6.32 -16.34
C ARG A 130 -2.27 5.02 -16.90
N LEU A 131 -3.15 4.35 -16.15
CA LEU A 131 -3.82 3.11 -16.54
C LEU A 131 -4.97 3.37 -17.51
N LYS A 132 -5.40 4.62 -17.71
CA LYS A 132 -6.64 4.97 -18.45
C LYS A 132 -7.86 4.22 -17.89
N SER A 133 -7.97 4.13 -16.57
CA SER A 133 -9.04 3.42 -15.87
C SER A 133 -9.64 4.28 -14.76
N LYS A 134 -10.86 3.94 -14.32
CA LYS A 134 -11.53 4.58 -13.17
C LYS A 134 -11.14 3.93 -11.84
N TYR A 135 -10.55 2.74 -11.90
CA TYR A 135 -10.18 1.96 -10.75
C TYR A 135 -8.87 1.24 -11.03
N ASN A 136 -8.11 1.02 -9.96
CA ASN A 136 -6.98 0.11 -9.92
C ASN A 136 -6.94 -0.53 -8.53
N PRO A 137 -6.35 -1.72 -8.42
CA PRO A 137 -6.17 -2.41 -7.14
C PRO A 137 -5.49 -1.49 -6.12
N GLY A 138 -6.08 -1.41 -4.92
CA GLY A 138 -5.67 -0.53 -3.81
C GLY A 138 -6.60 0.68 -3.63
N LEU A 139 -7.37 1.08 -4.64
CA LEU A 139 -8.22 2.26 -4.53
C LEU A 139 -9.36 2.10 -3.50
N ALA A 140 -10.02 0.94 -3.46
CA ALA A 140 -11.20 0.77 -2.62
C ALA A 140 -10.82 0.76 -1.13
N SER A 141 -9.83 -0.02 -0.74
CA SER A 141 -9.31 -0.05 0.62
C SER A 141 -8.77 1.30 1.07
N THR A 142 -8.08 2.05 0.21
CA THR A 142 -7.64 3.41 0.57
C THR A 142 -8.83 4.33 0.79
N ALA A 143 -9.78 4.38 -0.15
CA ALA A 143 -10.91 5.31 -0.10
C ALA A 143 -11.91 4.99 1.02
N PHE A 144 -12.16 3.70 1.29
CA PHE A 144 -13.22 3.26 2.19
C PHE A 144 -12.73 2.77 3.56
N LEU A 145 -11.44 2.43 3.72
CA LEU A 145 -10.89 2.02 5.02
C LEU A 145 -9.87 3.03 5.54
N GLN A 146 -8.81 3.31 4.77
CA GLN A 146 -7.70 4.14 5.27
C GLN A 146 -8.10 5.60 5.45
N THR A 147 -8.73 6.21 4.43
CA THR A 147 -9.13 7.63 4.48
C THR A 147 -10.14 7.92 5.59
N PRO A 148 -11.24 7.15 5.77
CA PRO A 148 -12.18 7.38 6.86
C PRO A 148 -11.53 7.23 8.24
N VAL A 149 -10.66 6.24 8.44
CA VAL A 149 -9.92 6.05 9.69
C VAL A 149 -8.99 7.23 9.97
N ALA A 150 -8.31 7.76 8.95
CA ALA A 150 -7.45 8.93 9.10
C ALA A 150 -8.24 10.20 9.45
N ILE A 151 -9.39 10.43 8.81
CA ILE A 151 -10.31 11.53 9.14
C ILE A 151 -10.74 11.41 10.61
N TYR A 152 -11.15 10.20 11.03
CA TYR A 152 -11.57 9.95 12.40
C TYR A 152 -10.43 10.16 13.41
N TYR A 153 -9.20 9.72 13.09
CA TYR A 153 -8.02 9.97 13.92
C TYR A 153 -7.78 11.47 14.13
N ILE A 154 -7.77 12.25 13.04
CA ILE A 154 -7.55 13.70 13.08
C ILE A 154 -8.65 14.38 13.91
N TRP A 155 -9.91 14.05 13.64
CA TRP A 155 -11.05 14.56 14.38
C TRP A 155 -10.93 14.24 15.88
N TYR A 156 -10.61 13.00 16.23
CA TYR A 156 -10.50 12.56 17.61
C TYR A 156 -9.41 13.33 18.37
N VAL A 157 -8.23 13.46 17.76
CA VAL A 157 -7.11 14.21 18.35
C VAL A 157 -7.48 15.68 18.57
N ILE A 158 -8.07 16.34 17.56
CA ILE A 158 -8.48 17.74 17.69
C ILE A 158 -9.55 17.93 18.77
N ARG A 159 -10.51 17.00 18.86
CA ARG A 159 -11.67 17.14 19.74
C ARG A 159 -11.37 16.78 21.19
N TYR A 160 -10.59 15.73 21.43
CA TYR A 160 -10.41 15.12 22.75
C TYR A 160 -8.98 15.19 23.28
N MET A 161 -8.01 15.62 22.46
CA MET A 161 -6.60 15.79 22.86
C MET A 161 -6.04 17.13 22.32
N PRO A 162 -6.75 18.27 22.49
CA PRO A 162 -6.37 19.54 21.86
C PRO A 162 -4.95 19.99 22.23
N GLU A 163 -4.47 19.66 23.43
CA GLU A 163 -3.12 19.95 23.90
C GLU A 163 -2.03 19.20 23.09
N LYS A 164 -2.38 18.11 22.40
CA LYS A 164 -1.49 17.35 21.53
C LYS A 164 -1.75 17.58 20.04
N ALA A 165 -2.77 18.35 19.67
CA ALA A 165 -3.14 18.54 18.27
C ALA A 165 -2.01 19.13 17.41
N GLY A 166 -1.10 19.91 18.00
CA GLY A 166 0.10 20.40 17.32
C GLY A 166 0.99 19.29 16.75
N GLN A 167 0.95 18.07 17.32
CA GLN A 167 1.70 16.92 16.81
C GLN A 167 1.20 16.40 15.45
N LEU A 168 -0.03 16.74 15.04
CA LEU A 168 -0.55 16.38 13.72
C LEU A 168 0.30 16.96 12.59
N TRP A 169 0.87 18.16 12.79
CA TRP A 169 1.76 18.80 11.82
C TRP A 169 3.04 17.98 11.58
N TRP A 170 3.58 17.37 12.63
CA TRP A 170 4.75 16.47 12.52
C TRP A 170 4.39 15.13 11.87
N GLY A 171 3.12 14.74 11.89
CA GLY A 171 2.63 13.57 11.16
C GLY A 171 2.79 13.68 9.65
N ILE A 172 2.77 14.89 9.08
CA ILE A 172 2.92 15.10 7.64
C ILE A 172 4.32 14.69 7.15
N PRO A 173 5.43 15.32 7.60
CA PRO A 173 6.77 14.89 7.20
C PRO A 173 7.08 13.47 7.67
N GLY A 174 6.55 13.04 8.83
CA GLY A 174 6.70 11.67 9.31
C GLY A 174 6.06 10.63 8.38
N SER A 175 4.88 10.91 7.83
CA SER A 175 4.21 10.03 6.85
C SER A 175 4.99 9.92 5.53
N LEU A 176 5.56 11.03 5.05
CA LEU A 176 6.39 11.04 3.85
C LEU A 176 7.70 10.26 4.08
N ALA A 177 8.35 10.45 5.23
CA ALA A 177 9.51 9.67 5.62
C ALA A 177 9.18 8.18 5.73
N MET A 178 8.04 7.83 6.31
CA MET A 178 7.56 6.46 6.39
C MET A 178 7.37 5.82 5.00
N LEU A 179 6.70 6.49 4.07
CA LEU A 179 6.51 6.00 2.69
C LEU A 179 7.84 5.85 1.95
N LEU A 180 8.75 6.83 2.13
CA LEU A 180 10.08 6.80 1.56
C LEU A 180 10.86 5.57 2.05
N LEU A 181 10.93 5.36 3.37
CA LEU A 181 11.68 4.27 3.98
C LEU A 181 11.06 2.89 3.73
N THR A 182 9.73 2.82 3.63
CA THR A 182 8.99 1.55 3.47
C THR A 182 9.00 1.05 2.03
N PHE A 183 8.85 1.96 1.06
CA PHE A 183 8.62 1.60 -0.33
C PHE A 183 9.74 2.09 -1.25
N ILE A 184 10.02 3.40 -1.25
CA ILE A 184 10.94 3.98 -2.23
C ILE A 184 12.37 3.49 -2.02
N VAL A 185 12.90 3.54 -0.79
CA VAL A 185 14.27 3.09 -0.50
C VAL A 185 14.43 1.61 -0.85
N PRO A 186 13.59 0.67 -0.39
CA PRO A 186 13.70 -0.73 -0.80
C PRO A 186 13.63 -0.95 -2.31
N ILE A 187 12.75 -0.25 -3.03
CA ILE A 187 12.68 -0.33 -4.50
C ILE A 187 14.01 0.10 -5.13
N LEU A 188 14.57 1.24 -4.71
CA LEU A 188 15.81 1.76 -5.28
C LEU A 188 17.00 0.82 -5.07
N PHE A 189 17.08 0.18 -3.90
CA PHE A 189 18.16 -0.75 -3.57
C PHE A 189 17.97 -2.16 -4.15
N MET A 190 16.74 -2.57 -4.44
CA MET A 190 16.42 -3.96 -4.79
C MET A 190 15.87 -4.15 -6.21
N LYS A 191 15.70 -3.08 -6.99
CA LYS A 191 15.31 -3.16 -8.39
C LYS A 191 16.40 -3.89 -9.19
N ASP A 192 15.99 -4.88 -9.98
CA ASP A 192 16.90 -5.68 -10.80
C ASP A 192 16.16 -6.22 -12.03
N LYS A 193 16.60 -5.84 -13.23
CA LYS A 193 16.02 -6.32 -14.50
C LYS A 193 16.21 -7.82 -14.72
N ASN A 194 17.19 -8.42 -14.06
CA ASN A 194 17.50 -9.86 -14.11
C ASN A 194 17.05 -10.59 -12.83
N SER A 195 16.15 -9.97 -12.04
CA SER A 195 15.67 -10.55 -10.79
C SER A 195 15.15 -11.97 -10.99
N LYS A 196 15.67 -12.90 -10.21
CA LYS A 196 15.18 -14.30 -10.12
C LYS A 196 13.82 -14.43 -9.43
N TYR A 197 13.19 -13.31 -9.10
CA TYR A 197 11.93 -13.25 -8.34
C TYR A 197 10.85 -12.47 -9.10
N PRO A 198 10.44 -12.93 -10.29
CA PRO A 198 9.28 -12.35 -10.96
C PRO A 198 8.03 -12.54 -10.10
N PHE A 199 7.02 -11.68 -10.33
CA PHE A 199 5.68 -11.93 -9.85
C PHE A 199 5.04 -13.10 -10.61
N ASP A 200 4.13 -13.82 -9.96
CA ASP A 200 3.34 -14.86 -10.62
C ASP A 200 2.24 -14.24 -11.49
N ASP A 201 1.79 -14.96 -12.51
CA ASP A 201 0.73 -14.51 -13.42
C ASP A 201 -0.55 -14.04 -12.69
N ARG A 202 -0.90 -14.70 -11.59
CA ARG A 202 -2.05 -14.33 -10.75
C ARG A 202 -1.90 -12.96 -10.09
N GLU A 203 -0.66 -12.57 -9.77
CA GLU A 203 -0.34 -11.28 -9.18
C GLU A 203 -0.30 -10.19 -10.25
N LEU A 204 0.09 -10.55 -11.48
CA LEU A 204 0.22 -9.62 -12.60
C LEU A 204 -1.12 -9.31 -13.28
N TYR A 205 -2.00 -10.29 -13.45
CA TYR A 205 -3.15 -10.17 -14.33
C TYR A 205 -4.50 -10.37 -13.64
N GLY A 206 -4.61 -9.83 -12.44
CA GLY A 206 -5.86 -9.83 -11.68
C GLY A 206 -6.91 -8.87 -12.25
N TYR A 207 -6.78 -7.58 -11.99
CA TYR A 207 -7.70 -6.55 -12.47
C TYR A 207 -7.54 -6.25 -13.96
N ASN A 208 -8.63 -6.41 -14.71
CA ASN A 208 -8.77 -5.99 -16.11
C ASN A 208 -7.59 -6.41 -17.01
N LYS A 209 -7.29 -7.72 -16.98
CA LYS A 209 -6.18 -8.35 -17.71
C LYS A 209 -6.08 -7.91 -19.17
N GLU A 210 -7.20 -7.97 -19.90
CA GLU A 210 -7.25 -7.66 -21.33
C GLU A 210 -6.82 -6.22 -21.61
N HIS A 211 -7.33 -5.26 -20.83
CA HIS A 211 -6.96 -3.85 -20.93
C HIS A 211 -5.49 -3.62 -20.58
N VAL A 212 -4.99 -4.27 -19.53
CA VAL A 212 -3.59 -4.14 -19.10
C VAL A 212 -2.63 -4.66 -20.17
N ILE A 213 -2.93 -5.83 -20.76
CA ILE A 213 -2.13 -6.40 -21.85
C ILE A 213 -2.14 -5.48 -23.06
N LYS A 214 -3.32 -5.03 -23.49
CA LYS A 214 -3.44 -4.11 -24.62
C LYS A 214 -2.64 -2.82 -24.39
N LEU A 215 -2.75 -2.22 -23.21
CA LEU A 215 -2.01 -1.00 -22.87
C LEU A 215 -0.49 -1.24 -22.86
N TRP A 216 -0.05 -2.41 -22.41
CA TRP A 216 1.36 -2.78 -22.43
C TRP A 216 1.88 -2.90 -23.87
N GLU A 217 1.15 -3.58 -24.76
CA GLU A 217 1.49 -3.71 -26.18
C GLU A 217 1.56 -2.35 -26.88
N GLU A 218 0.58 -1.47 -26.64
CA GLU A 218 0.57 -0.09 -27.15
C GLU A 218 1.83 0.68 -26.74
N ARG A 219 2.21 0.61 -25.46
CA ARG A 219 3.41 1.31 -24.95
C ARG A 219 4.71 0.71 -25.47
N LYS A 220 4.77 -0.61 -25.63
CA LYS A 220 5.93 -1.30 -26.21
C LYS A 220 6.13 -0.89 -27.67
N ALA A 221 5.07 -0.83 -28.46
CA ALA A 221 5.12 -0.35 -29.83
C ALA A 221 5.54 1.13 -29.91
N ALA A 222 5.01 1.99 -29.02
CA ALA A 222 5.39 3.40 -28.96
C ALA A 222 6.88 3.60 -28.61
N LYS A 223 7.44 2.78 -27.71
CA LYS A 223 8.87 2.80 -27.38
C LYS A 223 9.71 2.41 -28.61
N ALA A 224 9.38 1.30 -29.26
CA ALA A 224 10.10 0.83 -30.46
C ALA A 224 10.08 1.88 -31.59
N ALA A 225 8.93 2.53 -31.82
CA ALA A 225 8.81 3.59 -32.82
C ALA A 225 9.64 4.84 -32.50
N LYS A 226 9.90 5.11 -31.21
CA LYS A 226 10.76 6.22 -30.77
C LYS A 226 12.25 5.87 -30.91
N GLU A 227 12.63 4.62 -30.69
CA GLU A 227 14.02 4.15 -30.83
C GLU A 227 14.45 3.96 -32.29
N ALA A 228 13.50 3.80 -33.22
CA ALA A 228 13.75 3.69 -34.65
C ALA A 228 13.90 5.05 -35.38
N LYS A 229 13.72 6.18 -34.68
CA LYS A 229 13.89 7.54 -35.20
C LYS A 229 15.19 8.16 -34.69
#